data_AF-A0A081R188-F1
#
_entry.id   AF-A0A081R188-F1
#
_cell.length_a   1.000
_cell.length_b   1.000
_cell.length_c   1.000
_cell.angle_alpha   90.00
_cell.angle_beta   90.00
_cell.angle_gamma   90.00
#
_symmetry.space_group_name_H-M   'P 1'
#
loop_
_entity.id
_entity.type
_entity.pdbx_description
1 polymer ?
#
loop_
_entity_poly.entity_id
_entity_poly.type
_entity_poly.pdbx_seq_one_letter_code
_entity_poly.pdbx_strand_id
1 'polypeptide(L)'
;MAVISTQTRKVTDLPQASQVNNSDNIMIHDGRGLKKVSVQTLKNGISSNVSVATSSSNGIVRPDNQTTEVSNGVMKAKTATSGQAGVVRPDNSTITVDSSGVLRVNRLALNIPSLPSENVAHKLINQNGNQQMKYWYGSKTQYNAISTKDPNTIYDVYE
;
A
#
# COMPACT_ATOMS: atom_id res chain seq x y z
N MET A 1 -11.19 -67.58 14.85
CA MET A 1 -9.91 -66.90 15.15
C MET A 1 -9.44 -66.19 13.89
N ALA A 2 -9.41 -64.85 13.88
CA ALA A 2 -8.76 -64.12 12.80
C ALA A 2 -7.28 -63.98 13.16
N VAL A 3 -6.41 -64.69 12.43
CA VAL A 3 -4.96 -64.60 12.62
C VAL A 3 -4.49 -63.32 11.93
N ILE A 4 -4.12 -62.31 12.70
CA ILE A 4 -3.44 -61.13 12.14
C ILE A 4 -1.98 -61.56 11.91
N SER A 5 -1.61 -61.73 10.64
CA SER A 5 -0.22 -62.00 10.25
C SER A 5 0.66 -60.79 10.62
N THR A 6 1.67 -61.01 11.46
CA THR A 6 2.69 -60.02 11.83
C THR A 6 3.82 -59.99 10.78
N GLN A 7 3.48 -59.97 9.50
CA GLN A 7 4.46 -59.86 8.43
C GLN A 7 5.08 -58.45 8.46
N THR A 8 6.27 -58.32 9.02
CA THR A 8 7.07 -57.09 8.90
C THR A 8 7.59 -56.98 7.47
N ARG A 9 7.04 -56.06 6.68
CA ARG A 9 7.59 -55.71 5.36
C ARG A 9 8.72 -54.69 5.53
N LYS A 10 9.71 -54.71 4.64
CA LYS A 10 10.71 -53.64 4.61
C LYS A 10 10.01 -52.33 4.23
N VAL A 11 10.51 -51.20 4.72
CA VAL A 11 9.93 -49.87 4.44
C VAL A 11 9.84 -49.60 2.94
N THR A 12 10.80 -50.11 2.16
CA THR A 12 10.81 -50.05 0.69
C THR A 12 9.65 -50.78 0.02
N ASP A 13 9.06 -51.74 0.72
CA ASP A 13 7.98 -52.61 0.21
C ASP A 13 6.60 -52.15 0.73
N LEU A 14 6.56 -51.05 1.50
CA LEU A 14 5.31 -50.39 1.85
C LEU A 14 4.80 -49.61 0.63
N PRO A 15 3.48 -49.58 0.40
CA PRO A 15 2.90 -48.73 -0.63
C PRO A 15 3.39 -47.30 -0.44
N GLN A 16 3.93 -46.70 -1.51
CA GLN A 16 4.26 -45.28 -1.51
C GLN A 16 2.98 -44.48 -1.29
N ALA A 17 3.05 -43.32 -0.65
CA ALA A 17 1.86 -42.49 -0.38
C ALA A 17 1.06 -42.15 -1.65
N SER A 18 1.73 -42.09 -2.81
CA SER A 18 1.13 -41.90 -4.14
C SER A 18 0.28 -43.08 -4.63
N GLN A 19 0.42 -44.26 -4.04
CA GLN A 19 -0.34 -45.48 -4.38
C GLN A 19 -1.61 -45.65 -3.51
N VAL A 20 -1.87 -44.72 -2.58
CA VAL A 20 -3.02 -44.78 -1.66
C VAL A 20 -4.21 -44.00 -2.25
N ASN A 21 -5.30 -44.71 -2.51
CA ASN A 21 -6.53 -44.20 -3.09
C ASN A 21 -7.54 -43.74 -2.01
N ASN A 22 -8.55 -42.98 -2.42
CA ASN A 22 -9.60 -42.49 -1.51
C ASN A 22 -10.43 -43.63 -0.88
N SER A 23 -10.55 -44.76 -1.59
CA SER A 23 -11.25 -45.97 -1.14
C SER A 23 -10.43 -46.82 -0.16
N ASP A 24 -9.14 -46.53 0.01
CA ASP A 24 -8.30 -47.25 0.94
C ASP A 24 -8.62 -46.86 2.38
N ASN A 25 -8.17 -47.71 3.31
CA ASN A 25 -8.35 -47.49 4.74
C ASN A 25 -7.00 -47.30 5.41
N ILE A 26 -6.96 -46.39 6.38
CA ILE A 26 -5.81 -46.19 7.26
C ILE A 26 -6.20 -46.57 8.68
N MET A 27 -5.19 -46.93 9.49
CA MET A 27 -5.35 -47.07 10.93
C MET A 27 -4.84 -45.80 11.60
N ILE A 28 -5.68 -45.18 12.43
CA ILE A 28 -5.33 -44.02 13.24
C ILE A 28 -5.33 -44.46 14.70
N HIS A 29 -4.31 -44.07 15.45
CA HIS A 29 -4.30 -44.26 16.90
C HIS A 29 -4.91 -43.03 17.59
N ASP A 30 -5.96 -43.20 18.38
CA ASP A 30 -6.68 -42.08 19.05
C ASP A 30 -6.33 -41.93 20.54
N GLY A 31 -5.29 -42.63 21.01
CA GLY A 31 -4.91 -42.67 22.43
C GLY A 31 -5.60 -43.77 23.23
N ARG A 32 -6.71 -44.36 22.73
CA ARG A 32 -7.43 -45.48 23.34
C ARG A 32 -7.33 -46.77 22.52
N GLY A 33 -6.88 -46.67 21.28
CA GLY A 33 -6.59 -47.80 20.42
C GLY A 33 -6.48 -47.44 18.95
N LEU A 34 -6.45 -48.46 18.11
CA LEU A 34 -6.41 -48.33 16.66
C LEU A 34 -7.83 -48.28 16.08
N LYS A 35 -8.13 -47.23 15.33
CA LYS A 35 -9.39 -47.05 14.61
C LYS A 35 -9.14 -47.09 13.10
N LYS A 36 -9.95 -47.88 12.40
CA LYS A 36 -9.96 -47.90 10.93
C LYS A 36 -10.76 -46.71 10.40
N VAL A 37 -10.16 -45.92 9.53
CA VAL A 37 -10.77 -44.72 8.92
C VAL A 37 -10.48 -44.74 7.43
N SER A 38 -11.46 -44.38 6.59
CA SER A 38 -11.21 -44.25 5.16
C SER A 38 -10.28 -43.06 4.88
N VAL A 39 -9.43 -43.18 3.88
CA VAL A 39 -8.55 -42.08 3.43
C VAL A 39 -9.39 -40.86 3.05
N GLN A 40 -10.54 -41.05 2.41
CA GLN A 40 -11.45 -39.96 2.07
C GLN A 40 -11.97 -39.21 3.30
N THR A 41 -12.39 -39.92 4.35
CA THR A 41 -12.89 -39.28 5.58
C THR A 41 -11.80 -38.44 6.24
N LEU A 42 -10.57 -38.96 6.30
CA LEU A 42 -9.44 -38.20 6.82
C LEU A 42 -9.13 -36.98 5.95
N LYS A 43 -9.07 -37.16 4.61
CA LYS A 43 -8.87 -36.07 3.66
C LYS A 43 -9.95 -35.00 3.80
N ASN A 44 -11.22 -35.35 3.94
CA ASN A 44 -12.30 -34.38 4.14
C ASN A 44 -12.18 -33.62 5.48
N GLY A 45 -11.73 -34.29 6.54
CA GLY A 45 -11.50 -33.65 7.84
C GLY A 45 -10.30 -32.69 7.85
N ILE A 46 -9.28 -32.95 7.00
CA ILE A 46 -8.09 -32.10 6.87
C ILE A 46 -8.27 -31.02 5.79
N SER A 47 -8.93 -31.38 4.69
CA SER A 47 -9.37 -30.49 3.60
C SER A 47 -10.65 -29.79 4.03
N SER A 48 -10.55 -28.99 5.09
CA SER A 48 -11.61 -28.05 5.41
C SER A 48 -11.72 -27.04 4.24
N ASN A 49 -12.94 -26.74 3.82
CA ASN A 49 -13.23 -25.52 3.07
C ASN A 49 -12.83 -24.34 3.98
N VAL A 50 -11.56 -23.94 3.94
CA VAL A 50 -11.07 -22.80 4.71
C VAL A 50 -11.77 -21.58 4.13
N SER A 51 -12.60 -20.93 4.94
CA SER A 51 -13.37 -19.77 4.49
C SER A 51 -12.41 -18.64 4.11
N VAL A 52 -12.73 -17.90 3.05
CA VAL A 52 -11.99 -16.68 2.71
C VAL A 52 -12.31 -15.61 3.76
N ALA A 53 -11.29 -14.94 4.27
CA ALA A 53 -11.47 -13.85 5.22
C ALA A 53 -12.34 -12.74 4.61
N THR A 54 -13.23 -12.17 5.42
CA THR A 54 -13.99 -10.97 5.07
C THR A 54 -13.62 -9.83 6.04
N SER A 55 -14.19 -8.64 5.84
CA SER A 55 -14.03 -7.53 6.80
C SER A 55 -14.64 -7.82 8.18
N SER A 56 -15.44 -8.88 8.32
CA SER A 56 -16.17 -9.22 9.55
C SER A 56 -16.03 -10.68 10.00
N SER A 57 -15.28 -11.52 9.27
CA SER A 57 -15.08 -12.93 9.59
C SER A 57 -13.64 -13.37 9.34
N ASN A 58 -13.06 -14.07 10.30
CA ASN A 58 -11.75 -14.69 10.17
C ASN A 58 -11.76 -15.75 9.04
N GLY A 59 -10.62 -15.92 8.36
CA GLY A 59 -10.45 -16.87 7.27
C GLY A 59 -9.04 -16.82 6.67
N ILE A 60 -8.81 -17.51 5.57
CA ILE A 60 -7.58 -17.39 4.77
C ILE A 60 -7.69 -16.21 3.79
N VAL A 61 -6.58 -15.51 3.55
CA VAL A 61 -6.50 -14.46 2.53
C VAL A 61 -5.82 -15.04 1.29
N ARG A 62 -6.44 -14.88 0.13
CA ARG A 62 -5.86 -15.23 -1.17
C ARG A 62 -5.38 -13.96 -1.88
N PRO A 63 -4.07 -13.76 -2.09
CA PRO A 63 -3.57 -12.61 -2.85
C PRO A 63 -4.14 -12.59 -4.27
N ASP A 64 -4.41 -11.38 -4.75
CA ASP A 64 -5.07 -11.13 -6.04
C ASP A 64 -4.07 -11.05 -7.22
N ASN A 65 -2.76 -11.06 -6.95
CA ASN A 65 -1.67 -10.79 -7.89
C ASN A 65 -1.74 -9.42 -8.58
N GLN A 66 -2.64 -8.54 -8.15
CA GLN A 66 -2.84 -7.20 -8.70
C GLN A 66 -2.38 -6.13 -7.70
N THR A 67 -2.84 -6.20 -6.46
CA THR A 67 -2.42 -5.30 -5.36
C THR A 67 -1.54 -6.01 -4.35
N THR A 68 -1.72 -7.33 -4.20
CA THR A 68 -0.95 -8.20 -3.31
C THR A 68 -0.47 -9.44 -4.05
N GLU A 69 0.71 -9.96 -3.68
CA GLU A 69 1.29 -11.17 -4.27
C GLU A 69 1.97 -12.04 -3.20
N VAL A 70 2.23 -13.30 -3.53
CA VAL A 70 3.11 -14.17 -2.72
C VAL A 70 4.43 -14.35 -3.45
N SER A 71 5.52 -14.02 -2.78
CA SER A 71 6.89 -14.20 -3.28
C SER A 71 7.72 -14.87 -2.20
N ASN A 72 8.27 -16.05 -2.50
CA ASN A 72 9.03 -16.90 -1.55
C ASN A 72 8.29 -17.18 -0.24
N GLY A 73 6.99 -17.48 -0.33
CA GLY A 73 6.15 -17.79 0.83
C GLY A 73 5.73 -16.58 1.68
N VAL A 74 6.10 -15.36 1.29
CA VAL A 74 5.73 -14.12 2.00
C VAL A 74 4.68 -13.35 1.19
N MET A 75 3.61 -12.92 1.85
CA MET A 75 2.65 -11.98 1.29
C MET A 75 3.27 -10.58 1.18
N LYS A 76 3.18 -9.97 0.01
CA LYS A 76 3.71 -8.63 -0.28
C LYS A 76 2.63 -7.77 -0.93
N ALA A 77 2.63 -6.47 -0.65
CA ALA A 77 1.89 -5.49 -1.45
C ALA A 77 2.78 -4.98 -2.60
N LYS A 78 2.21 -4.75 -3.77
CA LYS A 78 2.94 -4.18 -4.91
C LYS A 78 3.13 -2.68 -4.75
N THR A 79 4.23 -2.14 -5.26
CA THR A 79 4.45 -0.70 -5.32
C THR A 79 3.50 -0.07 -6.32
N ALA A 80 2.86 1.05 -5.95
CA ALA A 80 1.99 1.80 -6.85
C ALA A 80 2.73 2.31 -8.09
N THR A 81 2.03 2.38 -9.21
CA THR A 81 2.47 3.08 -10.43
C THR A 81 1.40 4.10 -10.84
N SER A 82 1.67 4.90 -11.87
CA SER A 82 0.68 5.83 -12.41
C SER A 82 -0.59 5.15 -12.95
N GLY A 83 -0.52 3.85 -13.28
CA GLY A 83 -1.64 3.07 -13.83
C GLY A 83 -2.17 1.97 -12.91
N GLN A 84 -1.56 1.73 -11.74
CA GLN A 84 -1.90 0.61 -10.87
C GLN A 84 -1.80 0.99 -9.39
N ALA A 85 -2.86 0.67 -8.65
CA ALA A 85 -2.90 0.85 -7.20
C ALA A 85 -1.88 -0.06 -6.50
N GLY A 86 -1.32 0.42 -5.41
CA GLY A 86 -0.32 -0.29 -4.60
C GLY A 86 0.13 0.54 -3.40
N VAL A 87 1.17 0.10 -2.70
CA VAL A 87 1.82 0.90 -1.64
C VAL A 87 2.75 1.94 -2.25
N VAL A 88 2.75 3.14 -1.70
CA VAL A 88 3.70 4.20 -2.09
C VAL A 88 4.92 4.11 -1.19
N ARG A 89 6.12 4.11 -1.78
CA ARG A 89 7.39 4.24 -1.04
C ARG A 89 7.95 5.65 -1.25
N PRO A 90 7.87 6.54 -0.25
CA PRO A 90 8.43 7.89 -0.32
C PRO A 90 9.94 7.87 -0.60
N ASP A 91 10.40 8.80 -1.42
CA ASP A 91 11.79 8.88 -1.90
C ASP A 91 12.59 10.03 -1.26
N ASN A 92 11.94 10.84 -0.42
CA ASN A 92 12.44 12.09 0.16
C ASN A 92 12.94 13.14 -0.85
N SER A 93 12.75 12.94 -2.15
CA SER A 93 13.06 13.91 -3.20
C SER A 93 11.78 14.60 -3.68
N THR A 94 10.74 13.83 -3.92
CA THR A 94 9.44 14.29 -4.42
C THR A 94 8.36 14.16 -3.35
N ILE A 95 8.37 13.06 -2.60
CA ILE A 95 7.41 12.74 -1.55
C ILE A 95 8.19 12.33 -0.29
N THR A 96 7.79 12.84 0.86
CA THR A 96 8.34 12.54 2.18
C THR A 96 7.25 12.09 3.15
N VAL A 97 7.65 11.63 4.33
CA VAL A 97 6.77 11.29 5.45
C VAL A 97 7.07 12.27 6.58
N ASP A 98 6.06 12.95 7.10
CA ASP A 98 6.24 13.81 8.27
C ASP A 98 6.35 13.01 9.58
N SER A 99 6.62 13.68 10.71
CA SER A 99 6.77 13.03 12.01
C SER A 99 5.51 12.32 12.52
N SER A 100 4.34 12.57 11.92
CA SER A 100 3.08 11.89 12.23
C SER A 100 2.77 10.71 11.31
N GLY A 101 3.67 10.39 10.37
CA GLY A 101 3.47 9.30 9.41
C GLY A 101 2.66 9.68 8.17
N VAL A 102 2.37 10.98 7.95
CA VAL A 102 1.58 11.44 6.81
C VAL A 102 2.47 11.66 5.58
N LEU A 103 2.01 11.16 4.44
CA LEU A 103 2.64 11.41 3.14
C LEU A 103 2.48 12.88 2.73
N ARG A 104 3.57 13.52 2.33
CA ARG A 104 3.59 14.92 1.87
C ARG A 104 4.48 15.10 0.66
N VAL A 105 4.18 16.10 -0.16
CA VAL A 105 5.13 16.57 -1.18
C VAL A 105 6.35 17.18 -0.49
N ASN A 106 7.55 16.81 -0.92
CA ASN A 106 8.78 17.47 -0.46
C ASN A 106 8.92 18.83 -1.17
N ARG A 107 8.20 19.82 -0.66
CA ARG A 107 8.16 21.17 -1.22
C ARG A 107 9.53 21.85 -1.23
N LEU A 108 10.37 21.55 -0.24
CA LEU A 108 11.73 22.11 -0.16
C LEU A 108 12.61 21.60 -1.30
N ALA A 109 12.65 20.29 -1.52
CA ALA A 109 13.45 19.68 -2.58
C ALA A 109 12.93 19.98 -3.99
N LEU A 110 11.64 20.28 -4.13
CA LEU A 110 11.02 20.64 -5.41
C LEU A 110 10.92 22.16 -5.65
N ASN A 111 11.50 22.99 -4.77
CA ASN A 111 11.41 24.45 -4.85
C ASN A 111 9.96 24.98 -4.92
N ILE A 112 9.01 24.25 -4.33
CA ILE A 112 7.62 24.67 -4.24
C ILE A 112 7.49 25.61 -3.01
N PRO A 113 7.03 26.86 -3.17
CA PRO A 113 6.87 27.80 -2.05
C PRO A 113 5.98 27.20 -0.96
N SER A 114 6.29 27.40 0.34
CA SER A 114 5.61 26.74 1.48
C SER A 114 4.24 27.33 1.87
N LEU A 115 3.89 28.50 1.36
CA LEU A 115 2.59 29.18 1.57
C LEU A 115 1.78 29.17 0.26
N PRO A 116 0.43 29.33 0.28
CA PRO A 116 -0.23 29.90 -0.90
C PRO A 116 0.55 31.18 -1.21
N SER A 117 1.16 31.17 -2.38
CA SER A 117 2.31 32.00 -2.65
C SER A 117 1.93 33.48 -2.59
N GLU A 118 2.23 34.13 -1.47
CA GLU A 118 2.37 35.60 -1.37
C GLU A 118 3.30 36.11 -2.50
N ASN A 119 4.23 35.25 -2.96
CA ASN A 119 5.15 35.50 -4.07
C ASN A 119 4.59 35.24 -5.48
N VAL A 120 3.37 34.71 -5.67
CA VAL A 120 2.77 34.50 -7.00
C VAL A 120 1.46 35.26 -7.12
N ALA A 121 0.75 35.53 -6.02
CA ALA A 121 -0.51 36.27 -6.08
C ALA A 121 -0.36 37.77 -6.38
N HIS A 122 0.83 38.37 -6.20
CA HIS A 122 1.01 39.83 -6.35
C HIS A 122 2.23 40.26 -7.18
N LYS A 123 2.84 39.36 -7.97
CA LYS A 123 3.95 39.74 -8.86
C LYS A 123 3.43 40.42 -10.12
N LEU A 124 3.29 41.74 -10.06
CA LEU A 124 3.29 42.55 -11.28
C LEU A 124 4.74 42.55 -11.80
N ILE A 125 4.96 42.07 -13.02
CA ILE A 125 6.28 42.06 -13.66
C ILE A 125 6.26 43.07 -14.80
N ASN A 126 7.25 43.96 -14.82
CA ASN A 126 7.49 44.82 -15.97
C ASN A 126 7.97 43.98 -17.15
N GLN A 127 7.22 43.99 -18.26
CA GLN A 127 7.57 43.27 -19.49
C GLN A 127 8.86 43.79 -20.13
N ASN A 128 9.24 45.04 -19.88
CA ASN A 128 10.51 45.61 -20.28
C ASN A 128 11.58 45.35 -19.19
N GLY A 129 12.19 44.17 -19.22
CA GLY A 129 13.33 43.82 -18.36
C GLY A 129 13.02 42.88 -17.20
N ASN A 130 11.81 42.32 -17.11
CA ASN A 130 11.40 41.32 -16.12
C ASN A 130 11.59 41.76 -14.65
N GLN A 131 11.52 43.07 -14.40
CA GLN A 131 11.65 43.61 -13.05
C GLN A 131 10.31 43.48 -12.29
N GLN A 132 10.38 43.05 -11.03
CA GLN A 132 9.20 42.99 -10.17
C GLN A 132 8.74 44.40 -9.76
N MET A 133 7.44 44.65 -9.89
CA MET A 133 6.76 45.89 -9.54
C MET A 133 5.88 45.68 -8.31
N LYS A 134 5.70 46.74 -7.53
CA LYS A 134 4.71 46.85 -6.43
C LYS A 134 3.42 47.47 -6.96
N TYR A 135 2.32 47.25 -6.25
CA TYR A 135 1.04 47.90 -6.49
C TYR A 135 0.66 48.77 -5.30
N TRP A 136 0.22 49.99 -5.56
CA TRP A 136 -0.30 50.90 -4.56
C TRP A 136 -1.64 51.46 -5.03
N TYR A 137 -2.63 51.50 -4.15
CA TYR A 137 -3.95 52.06 -4.43
C TYR A 137 -4.34 53.08 -3.35
N GLY A 138 -4.84 54.24 -3.76
CA GLY A 138 -5.27 55.29 -2.81
C GLY A 138 -5.80 56.55 -3.48
N SER A 139 -6.30 57.47 -2.67
CA SER A 139 -6.84 58.76 -3.14
C SER A 139 -5.74 59.69 -3.65
N LYS A 140 -6.12 60.70 -4.44
CA LYS A 140 -5.19 61.73 -4.92
C LYS A 140 -4.46 62.46 -3.80
N THR A 141 -5.15 62.75 -2.70
CA THR A 141 -4.57 63.36 -1.51
C THR A 141 -3.48 62.49 -0.89
N GLN A 142 -3.73 61.19 -0.75
CA GLN A 142 -2.74 60.23 -0.22
C GLN A 142 -1.55 60.08 -1.17
N TYR A 143 -1.79 60.00 -2.48
CA TYR A 143 -0.72 59.94 -3.47
C TYR A 143 0.18 61.17 -3.36
N ASN A 144 -0.40 62.37 -3.33
CA ASN A 144 0.36 63.63 -3.24
C ASN A 144 1.15 63.75 -1.93
N ALA A 145 0.67 63.16 -0.82
CA ALA A 145 1.36 63.16 0.47
C ALA A 145 2.62 62.28 0.53
N ILE A 146 2.80 61.35 -0.42
CA ILE A 146 4.01 60.52 -0.50
C ILE A 146 5.19 61.39 -0.94
N SER A 147 6.17 61.60 -0.05
CA SER A 147 7.32 62.49 -0.29
C SER A 147 8.20 62.07 -1.46
N THR A 148 8.44 60.77 -1.61
CA THR A 148 9.25 60.20 -2.71
C THR A 148 8.50 59.05 -3.36
N LYS A 149 8.25 59.14 -4.67
CA LYS A 149 7.58 58.08 -5.42
C LYS A 149 8.59 56.99 -5.79
N ASP A 150 8.36 55.78 -5.30
CA ASP A 150 9.13 54.59 -5.69
C ASP A 150 8.89 54.28 -7.19
N PRO A 151 9.92 54.34 -8.05
CA PRO A 151 9.81 54.05 -9.48
C PRO A 151 9.35 52.61 -9.78
N ASN A 152 9.49 51.70 -8.82
CA ASN A 152 9.11 50.30 -8.95
C ASN A 152 7.69 50.03 -8.40
N THR A 153 6.84 51.06 -8.33
CA THR A 153 5.45 50.96 -7.85
C THR A 153 4.49 51.49 -8.91
N ILE A 154 3.46 50.72 -9.23
CA ILE A 154 2.31 51.18 -10.01
C ILE A 154 1.33 51.83 -9.02
N TYR A 155 1.06 53.11 -9.21
CA TYR A 155 0.12 53.87 -8.39
C TYR A 155 -1.22 53.96 -9.12
N ASP A 156 -2.23 53.25 -8.63
CA ASP A 156 -3.62 53.39 -9.04
C ASP A 156 -4.31 54.42 -8.14
N VAL A 157 -4.62 55.60 -8.70
CA VAL A 157 -5.04 56.78 -7.93
C VAL A 157 -6.45 57.17 -8.31
N TYR A 158 -7.36 57.18 -7.34
CA TYR A 158 -8.73 57.68 -7.52
C TYR A 158 -8.88 59.13 -7.02
N GLU A 159 -9.87 59.85 -7.55
CA GLU A 159 -10.19 61.24 -7.14
C GLU A 159 -10.74 61.32 -5.72
#